data_AF-A0A1Y4CTL2-F1
#
_entry.id   AF-A0A1Y4CTL2-F1
#
_cell.length_a   1.000
_cell.length_b   1.000
_cell.length_c   1.000
_cell.angle_alpha   90.00
_cell.angle_beta   90.00
_cell.angle_gamma   90.00
#
_symmetry.space_group_name_H-M   'P 1'
#
loop_
_entity.id
_entity.type
_entity.pdbx_description
1 polymer ?
#
loop_
_entity_poly.entity_id
_entity_poly.type
_entity_poly.pdbx_seq_one_letter_code
_entity_poly.pdbx_strand_id
1 'polypeptide(L)'
;MARPSWEHAHYSFYSNRQCEYFPCHRTEDPDNFNCLFCYCPLYALGRRCGGNFRYTKKGIKDCTDCLFPHRRENYPEVVRRFGEIARRMCDFEQECAPEGDGQEKGPGSTSVARPHNPSESPSDSSSESRS
;
A
#
# COMPACT_ATOMS: atom_id res chain seq x y z
N MET A 1 -9.01 -14.50 23.85
CA MET A 1 -8.72 -14.54 22.40
C MET A 1 -7.22 -14.77 22.22
N ALA A 2 -6.79 -15.59 21.26
CA ALA A 2 -5.37 -15.81 21.01
C ALA A 2 -4.73 -14.53 20.42
N ARG A 3 -3.54 -14.17 20.92
CA ARG A 3 -2.77 -13.02 20.42
C ARG A 3 -2.21 -13.37 19.02
N PRO A 4 -2.25 -12.45 18.05
CA PRO A 4 -1.76 -12.74 16.71
C PRO A 4 -0.23 -12.86 16.68
N SER A 5 0.29 -13.66 15.74
CA SER A 5 1.71 -14.01 15.67
C SER A 5 2.66 -12.81 15.51
N TRP A 6 2.18 -11.69 14.95
CA TRP A 6 2.99 -10.49 14.74
C TRP A 6 3.22 -9.68 16.02
N GLU A 7 2.39 -9.82 17.06
CA GLU A 7 2.39 -8.90 18.20
C GLU A 7 3.71 -8.88 19.00
N HIS A 8 4.45 -9.99 18.98
CA HIS A 8 5.76 -10.13 19.63
C HIS A 8 6.89 -10.39 18.65
N ALA A 9 6.62 -10.33 17.35
CA ALA A 9 7.62 -10.63 16.35
C ALA A 9 8.57 -9.44 16.14
N HIS A 10 9.87 -9.69 16.10
CA HIS A 10 10.87 -8.62 15.89
C HIS A 10 10.74 -7.93 14.52
N TYR A 11 10.09 -8.55 13.53
CA TYR A 11 9.85 -7.93 12.23
C TYR A 11 8.72 -6.88 12.24
N SER A 12 7.85 -6.87 13.27
CA SER A 12 6.67 -6.01 13.33
C SER A 12 6.89 -4.73 14.15
N PHE A 13 7.95 -4.70 14.95
CA PHE A 13 8.28 -3.58 15.82
C PHE A 13 9.79 -3.38 15.96
N TYR A 14 10.22 -2.14 15.75
CA TYR A 14 11.59 -1.69 16.03
C TYR A 14 11.55 -0.25 16.54
N SER A 15 12.40 0.11 17.51
CA SER A 15 12.50 1.46 18.04
C SER A 15 13.97 1.85 18.19
N ASN A 16 14.43 2.80 17.37
CA ASN A 16 15.81 3.29 17.43
C ASN A 16 15.92 4.47 18.40
N ARG A 17 15.96 4.20 19.71
CA ARG A 17 16.01 5.25 20.74
C ARG A 17 17.28 6.09 20.74
N GLN A 18 18.34 5.62 20.07
CA GLN A 18 19.60 6.35 19.94
C GLN A 18 19.63 7.28 18.72
N CYS A 19 18.61 7.25 17.86
CA CYS A 19 18.51 8.14 16.72
C CYS A 19 18.33 9.59 17.18
N GLU A 20 19.05 10.53 16.54
CA GLU A 20 19.00 11.97 16.81
C GLU A 20 17.62 12.58 16.55
N TYR A 21 16.78 11.89 15.79
CA TYR A 21 15.41 12.28 15.47
C TYR A 21 14.37 11.56 16.34
N PHE A 22 14.75 10.74 17.31
CA PHE A 22 13.78 9.99 18.12
C PHE A 22 13.17 10.84 19.25
N PRO A 23 11.84 10.83 19.44
CA PRO A 23 10.83 10.32 18.51
C PRO A 23 10.61 11.31 17.35
N CYS A 24 10.47 10.81 16.13
CA CYS A 24 10.39 11.71 14.96
C CYS A 24 9.03 12.43 14.86
N HIS A 25 8.03 11.93 15.59
CA HIS A 25 6.75 12.57 15.82
C HIS A 25 6.51 12.64 17.32
N ARG A 26 5.95 13.75 17.81
CA ARG A 26 5.68 13.93 19.25
C ARG A 26 4.72 12.84 19.74
N THR A 27 5.09 12.16 20.81
CA THR A 27 4.29 11.09 21.43
C THR A 27 4.45 11.17 22.96
N GLU A 28 3.42 10.74 23.68
CA GLU A 28 3.47 10.52 25.13
C GLU A 28 3.85 9.06 25.47
N ASP A 29 3.88 8.18 24.47
CA ASP A 29 4.21 6.76 24.59
C ASP A 29 5.41 6.40 23.69
N PRO A 30 6.65 6.65 24.16
CA PRO A 30 7.86 6.35 23.40
C PRO A 30 8.18 4.85 23.33
N ASP A 31 7.63 4.03 24.23
CA ASP A 31 7.95 2.59 24.30
C ASP A 31 7.17 1.78 23.25
N ASN A 32 6.03 2.31 22.80
CA ASN A 32 5.29 1.79 21.65
C ASN A 32 5.56 2.56 20.34
N PHE A 33 6.55 3.46 20.31
CA PHE A 33 6.93 4.20 19.12
C PHE A 33 7.74 3.34 18.14
N ASN A 34 7.14 3.04 16.99
CA ASN A 34 7.68 2.20 15.93
C ASN A 34 8.44 3.03 14.89
N CYS A 35 9.71 2.70 14.68
CA CYS A 35 10.60 3.35 13.70
C CYS A 35 10.60 2.67 12.33
N LEU A 36 9.93 1.51 12.15
CA LEU A 36 9.91 0.79 10.87
C LEU A 36 9.40 1.63 9.70
N PHE A 37 8.53 2.60 9.97
CA PHE A 37 7.86 3.41 8.96
C PHE A 37 8.13 4.92 9.15
N CYS A 38 9.36 5.28 9.55
CA CYS A 38 9.78 6.69 9.66
C CYS A 38 9.54 7.50 8.39
N TYR A 39 9.67 6.86 7.23
CA TYR A 39 9.07 7.37 6.00
C TYR A 39 7.68 6.75 5.85
N CYS A 40 6.65 7.59 5.83
CA CYS A 40 5.27 7.11 5.76
C CYS A 40 5.01 6.41 4.41
N PRO A 41 4.85 5.07 4.37
CA PRO A 41 4.62 4.36 3.12
C PRO A 41 3.26 4.72 2.49
N LEU A 42 2.32 5.21 3.31
CA LEU A 42 0.98 5.61 2.88
C LEU A 42 0.93 7.00 2.23
N TYR A 43 2.05 7.73 2.18
CA TYR A 43 2.07 9.12 1.70
C TYR A 43 1.46 9.27 0.29
N ALA A 44 1.81 8.35 -0.62
CA ALA A 44 1.34 8.33 -2.01
C ALA A 44 -0.18 8.16 -2.15
N LEU A 45 -0.86 7.60 -1.13
CA LEU A 45 -2.32 7.44 -1.13
C LEU A 45 -3.07 8.76 -0.92
N GLY A 46 -2.36 9.87 -0.68
CA GLY A 46 -2.95 11.21 -0.61
C GLY A 46 -4.05 11.28 0.44
N ARG A 47 -5.26 11.69 0.04
CA ARG A 47 -6.42 11.79 0.95
C ARG A 47 -6.91 10.45 1.48
N ARG A 48 -6.62 9.34 0.79
CA ARG A 48 -7.00 7.99 1.20
C ARG A 48 -6.06 7.39 2.24
N CYS A 49 -4.99 8.07 2.64
CA CYS A 49 -3.98 7.49 3.53
C CYS A 49 -4.49 7.13 4.94
N GLY A 50 -5.64 7.67 5.38
CA GLY A 50 -6.27 7.29 6.67
C GLY A 50 -5.51 7.74 7.93
N GLY A 51 -4.38 8.42 7.79
CA GLY A 51 -3.61 8.99 8.90
C GLY A 51 -4.04 10.42 9.24
N ASN A 52 -3.47 10.97 10.31
CA ASN A 52 -3.73 12.33 10.78
C ASN A 52 -2.77 13.35 10.11
N PHE A 53 -2.99 13.62 8.83
CA PHE A 53 -2.19 14.56 8.04
C PHE A 53 -3.00 15.83 7.72
N ARG A 54 -2.29 16.88 7.29
CA ARG A 54 -2.88 18.07 6.66
C ARG A 54 -2.24 18.34 5.31
N TYR A 55 -2.87 19.18 4.50
CA TYR A 55 -2.23 19.76 3.32
C TYR A 55 -1.84 21.20 3.61
N THR A 56 -0.60 21.55 3.30
CA THR A 56 -0.14 22.94 3.36
C THR A 56 -0.83 23.78 2.27
N LYS A 57 -0.74 25.11 2.36
CA LYS A 57 -1.25 26.03 1.31
C LYS A 57 -0.63 25.77 -0.07
N LYS A 58 0.55 25.15 -0.12
CA LYS A 58 1.26 24.79 -1.36
C LYS A 58 0.89 23.40 -1.89
N GLY A 59 -0.10 22.72 -1.29
CA GLY A 59 -0.53 21.39 -1.71
C GLY A 59 0.38 20.23 -1.27
N ILE A 60 1.39 20.51 -0.45
CA ILE A 60 2.28 19.47 0.12
C ILE A 60 1.56 18.79 1.29
N LYS A 61 1.56 17.46 1.30
CA LYS A 61 1.02 16.66 2.40
C LYS A 61 2.00 16.70 3.58
N ASP A 62 1.53 17.16 4.73
CA ASP A 62 2.28 17.33 5.97
C ASP A 62 1.78 16.30 6.99
N CYS A 63 2.69 15.44 7.44
CA CYS A 63 2.43 14.36 8.37
C CYS A 63 3.00 14.62 9.77
N THR A 64 3.55 15.80 10.09
CA THR A 64 4.24 16.07 11.37
C THR A 64 3.41 15.75 12.63
N ASP A 65 2.08 15.76 12.52
CA ASP A 65 1.16 15.43 13.63
C ASP A 65 0.54 14.02 13.50
N CYS A 66 1.08 13.17 12.62
CA CYS A 66 0.59 11.82 12.34
C CYS A 66 1.40 10.74 13.05
N LEU A 67 0.79 10.08 14.03
CA LEU A 67 1.39 8.91 14.70
C LEU A 67 0.97 7.57 14.09
N PHE A 68 0.13 7.56 13.06
CA PHE A 68 -0.45 6.33 12.53
C PHE A 68 0.58 5.24 12.21
N PRO A 69 1.63 5.49 11.41
CA PRO A 69 2.64 4.47 11.11
C PRO A 69 3.62 4.21 12.27
N HIS A 70 3.59 5.06 13.31
CA HIS A 70 4.49 5.02 14.46
C HIS A 70 3.90 4.27 15.67
N ARG A 71 2.65 3.83 15.59
CA ARG A 71 2.02 3.02 16.63
C ARG A 71 2.29 1.55 16.40
N ARG A 72 2.81 0.85 17.41
CA ARG A 72 3.13 -0.59 17.34
C ARG A 72 1.95 -1.41 16.81
N GLU A 73 0.74 -1.12 17.29
CA GLU A 73 -0.50 -1.82 16.96
C GLU A 73 -0.93 -1.64 15.49
N ASN A 74 -0.43 -0.62 14.80
CA ASN A 74 -0.81 -0.33 13.41
C ASN A 74 0.05 -1.05 12.37
N TYR A 75 1.08 -1.80 12.79
CA TYR A 75 1.92 -2.56 11.85
C TYR A 75 1.10 -3.40 10.83
N PRO A 76 0.11 -4.21 11.25
CA PRO A 76 -0.64 -5.05 10.31
C PRO A 76 -1.41 -4.21 9.29
N GLU A 77 -1.96 -3.09 9.73
CA GLU A 77 -2.74 -2.20 8.87
C GLU A 77 -1.85 -1.51 7.85
N VAL A 78 -0.66 -1.05 8.22
CA VAL A 78 0.30 -0.48 7.27
C VAL A 78 0.69 -1.51 6.20
N VAL A 79 1.00 -2.75 6.60
CA VAL A 79 1.37 -3.83 5.67
C VAL A 79 0.21 -4.24 4.77
N ARG A 80 -1.00 -4.38 5.29
CA ARG A 80 -2.21 -4.73 4.53
C ARG A 80 -2.46 -3.77 3.37
N ARG A 81 -2.06 -2.50 3.53
CA ARG A 81 -2.26 -1.43 2.53
C ARG A 81 -1.20 -1.37 1.44
N PHE A 82 -0.18 -2.24 1.47
CA PHE A 82 0.85 -2.28 0.43
C PHE A 82 0.28 -2.41 -0.98
N GLY A 83 -0.76 -3.23 -1.17
CA GLY A 83 -1.41 -3.38 -2.48
C GLY A 83 -2.05 -2.08 -3.02
N GLU A 84 -2.55 -1.21 -2.15
CA GLU A 84 -3.05 0.11 -2.57
C GLU A 84 -1.90 1.03 -3.01
N ILE A 85 -0.76 0.98 -2.31
CA ILE A 85 0.44 1.76 -2.64
C ILE A 85 0.97 1.33 -4.00
N ALA A 86 1.15 0.03 -4.20
CA ALA A 86 1.63 -0.54 -5.46
C ALA A 86 0.71 -0.16 -6.64
N ARG A 87 -0.62 -0.25 -6.45
CA ARG A 87 -1.57 0.18 -7.49
C ARG A 87 -1.43 1.66 -7.83
N ARG A 88 -1.29 2.53 -6.82
CA ARG A 88 -1.13 3.98 -7.05
C ARG A 88 0.10 4.29 -7.91
N MET A 89 1.18 3.51 -7.75
CA MET A 89 2.36 3.62 -8.59
C MET A 89 2.05 3.22 -10.05
N CYS A 90 1.41 2.07 -10.27
CA CYS A 90 1.01 1.64 -11.61
C CYS A 90 0.11 2.67 -12.32
N ASP A 91 -0.87 3.23 -11.60
CA ASP A 91 -1.76 4.26 -12.16
C ASP A 91 -0.95 5.50 -12.59
N PHE A 92 0.05 5.91 -11.80
CA PHE A 92 0.90 7.06 -12.13
C PHE A 92 1.76 6.82 -13.38
N GLU A 93 2.31 5.61 -13.54
CA GLU A 93 3.09 5.27 -14.74
C GLU A 93 2.22 5.23 -16.01
N GLN A 94 0.94 4.83 -15.89
CA GLN A 94 -0.02 4.85 -17.00
C GLN A 94 -0.49 6.26 -17.34
N GLU A 95 -0.69 7.11 -16.34
CA GLU A 95 -1.03 8.54 -16.51
C GLU A 95 0.12 9.36 -17.11
N CYS A 96 1.37 8.97 -16.83
CA CYS A 96 2.58 9.62 -17.35
C CYS A 96 3.11 8.99 -18.64
N ALA A 97 2.50 7.92 -19.15
CA ALA A 97 2.85 7.40 -20.45
C ALA A 97 2.63 8.53 -21.48
N PRO A 98 3.68 8.94 -22.23
CA PRO A 98 3.50 9.96 -23.25
C PRO A 98 2.42 9.46 -24.22
N GLU A 99 1.48 10.32 -24.59
CA GLU A 99 0.70 10.06 -25.79
C GLU A 99 1.70 9.92 -26.93
N GLY A 100 1.86 8.68 -27.40
CA GLY A 100 2.69 8.37 -28.54
C GLY A 100 2.24 9.21 -29.72
N ASP A 101 3.20 9.89 -30.32
CA ASP A 101 3.23 10.20 -31.74
C ASP A 101 2.62 9.06 -32.57
N GLY A 102 1.83 9.45 -33.58
CA GLY A 102 0.85 8.60 -34.24
C GLY A 102 1.33 7.19 -34.60
N GLN A 103 0.60 6.18 -34.11
CA GLN A 103 0.70 4.82 -34.60
C GLN A 103 -0.23 4.66 -35.81
N GLU A 104 0.38 4.49 -36.98
CA GLU A 104 -0.28 4.00 -38.19
C GLU A 104 -1.07 2.71 -37.91
N LYS A 105 -2.24 2.57 -38.57
CA LYS A 105 -3.04 1.35 -38.56
C LYS A 105 -2.27 0.20 -39.23
N GLY A 106 -1.75 -0.73 -38.44
CA GLY A 106 -1.32 -2.07 -38.88
C GLY A 106 -2.21 -3.16 -38.25
N PRO A 107 -2.58 -4.24 -38.96
CA PRO A 107 -3.57 -5.19 -38.48
C PRO A 107 -2.93 -6.21 -37.52
N GLY A 108 -3.63 -6.52 -36.43
CA GLY A 108 -3.31 -7.67 -35.58
C GLY A 108 -3.43 -7.38 -34.09
N SER A 109 -4.64 -7.20 -33.59
CA SER A 109 -4.91 -7.24 -32.15
C SER A 109 -4.69 -8.67 -31.65
N THR A 110 -3.69 -8.89 -30.80
CA THR A 110 -3.71 -10.03 -29.87
C THR A 110 -4.02 -9.49 -28.49
N SER A 111 -5.25 -9.77 -28.04
CA SER A 111 -5.68 -9.48 -26.67
C SER A 111 -4.79 -10.27 -25.71
N VAL A 112 -4.00 -9.60 -24.89
CA VAL A 112 -3.30 -10.27 -23.79
C VAL A 112 -4.37 -10.62 -22.74
N ALA A 113 -4.58 -11.91 -22.51
CA ALA A 113 -5.55 -12.40 -21.54
C ALA A 113 -5.19 -11.93 -20.11
N ARG A 114 -6.22 -11.56 -19.34
CA ARG A 114 -6.09 -11.30 -17.90
C ARG A 114 -5.51 -12.55 -17.21
N PRO A 115 -4.56 -12.40 -16.26
CA PRO A 115 -4.08 -13.54 -15.50
C PRO A 115 -5.22 -14.18 -14.71
N HIS A 116 -5.34 -15.51 -14.81
CA HIS A 116 -6.32 -16.30 -14.07
C HIS A 116 -6.05 -16.24 -12.57
N ASN A 117 -7.12 -16.05 -11.80
CA ASN A 117 -7.10 -16.09 -10.35
C ASN A 117 -7.27 -17.55 -9.89
N PRO A 118 -6.29 -18.16 -9.20
CA PRO A 118 -6.32 -19.58 -8.86
C PRO A 118 -7.39 -19.97 -7.81
N SER A 119 -8.21 -19.03 -7.36
CA SER A 119 -9.29 -19.28 -6.39
C SER A 119 -10.63 -19.72 -7.03
N GLU A 120 -10.72 -19.76 -8.37
CA GLU A 120 -11.96 -20.15 -9.05
C GLU A 120 -11.87 -21.62 -9.48
N SER A 121 -12.49 -22.51 -8.71
CA SER A 121 -12.66 -23.92 -9.07
C SER A 121 -13.76 -24.03 -10.13
N PRO A 122 -13.55 -24.69 -11.28
CA PRO A 122 -14.59 -24.81 -12.29
C PRO A 122 -15.63 -25.84 -11.81
N SER A 123 -16.86 -25.38 -11.65
CA SER A 123 -18.03 -26.23 -11.46
C SER A 123 -18.33 -26.96 -12.77
N ASP A 124 -18.34 -28.30 -12.69
CA ASP A 124 -18.66 -29.23 -13.75
C ASP A 124 -20.08 -28.98 -14.31
N SER A 125 -20.21 -28.88 -15.62
CA SER A 125 -21.51 -28.91 -16.32
C SER A 125 -21.30 -29.60 -17.65
N SER A 126 -21.27 -30.92 -17.58
CA SER A 126 -21.42 -31.80 -18.73
C SER A 126 -22.86 -31.73 -19.23
N SER A 127 -23.06 -31.24 -20.46
CA SER A 127 -24.27 -31.51 -21.23
C SER A 127 -23.86 -32.13 -22.57
N GLU A 128 -24.01 -33.45 -22.64
CA GLU A 128 -23.95 -34.23 -23.87
C GLU A 128 -25.06 -33.80 -24.84
N SER A 129 -24.68 -33.56 -26.10
CA SER A 129 -25.57 -33.79 -27.23
C SER A 129 -24.73 -34.13 -28.46
N ARG A 130 -24.64 -35.42 -28.79
CA ARG A 130 -24.29 -35.91 -30.11
C ARG A 130 -25.45 -36.73 -30.65
N SER A 131 -25.69 -36.52 -31.94
CA SER A 131 -26.60 -37.24 -32.84
C SER A 131 -26.39 -38.74 -32.86
#